data_AF-A0A935QCY2-F1
#
_entry.id   AF-A0A935QCY2-F1
#
_cell.length_a   1.000
_cell.length_b   1.000
_cell.length_c   1.000
_cell.angle_alpha   90.00
_cell.angle_beta   90.00
_cell.angle_gamma   90.00
#
_symmetry.space_group_name_H-M   'P 1'
#
loop_
_entity.id
_entity.type
_entity.pdbx_description
1 polymer ?
#
loop_
_entity_poly.entity_id
_entity_poly.type
_entity_poly.pdbx_seq_one_letter_code
_entity_poly.pdbx_strand_id
1 'polypeptide(L)'
;MENLPLYQAQTPPEVDRWWEQAERQVLEFDAACRGSGARCVLLIAPSEIQVDPVVQELTLKRAPLPAEAYDFAAPSRRLRAFAEARGIACIEPLDALRAAQQSSGLRQYIPNNGHWSVPGNAVVAREVAASLAPLGGS
;
A
#
# COMPACT_ATOMS: atom_id res chain seq x y z
N MET A 1 4.10 4.58 -14.63
CA MET A 1 4.04 3.19 -15.10
C MET A 1 2.97 2.52 -14.26
N GLU A 2 1.84 2.17 -14.86
CA GLU A 2 0.66 1.76 -14.10
C GLU A 2 0.58 0.23 -14.09
N ASN A 3 0.86 -0.40 -12.93
CA ASN A 3 0.76 -1.85 -12.74
C ASN A 3 -0.72 -2.27 -12.60
N LEU A 4 -1.54 -1.87 -13.58
CA LEU A 4 -2.98 -2.11 -13.58
C LEU A 4 -3.35 -3.61 -13.46
N PRO A 5 -2.57 -4.58 -13.99
CA PRO A 5 -2.79 -6.01 -13.72
C PRO A 5 -2.82 -6.39 -12.24
N LEU A 6 -2.15 -5.63 -11.36
CA LEU A 6 -2.14 -5.87 -9.90
C LEU A 6 -3.53 -5.70 -9.27
N TYR A 7 -4.36 -4.86 -9.87
CA TYR A 7 -5.70 -4.55 -9.37
C TYR A 7 -6.79 -5.39 -10.04
N GLN A 8 -6.45 -6.32 -10.94
CA GLN A 8 -7.47 -7.20 -11.53
C GLN A 8 -8.01 -8.15 -10.46
N ALA A 9 -9.34 -8.32 -10.41
CA ALA A 9 -9.98 -9.24 -9.49
C ALA A 9 -9.54 -10.69 -9.72
N GLN A 10 -9.17 -11.04 -10.96
CA GLN A 10 -8.49 -12.26 -11.34
C GLN A 10 -7.11 -11.88 -11.88
N THR A 11 -6.07 -12.08 -11.07
CA THR A 11 -4.69 -11.75 -11.43
C THR A 11 -4.15 -12.75 -12.48
N PRO A 12 -3.40 -12.28 -13.49
CA PRO A 12 -2.66 -13.17 -14.36
C PRO A 12 -1.61 -13.99 -13.58
N PRO A 13 -1.23 -15.20 -14.04
CA PRO A 13 -0.23 -16.03 -13.35
C PRO A 13 1.12 -15.35 -13.12
N GLU A 14 1.48 -14.38 -13.95
CA GLU A 14 2.68 -13.58 -13.76
C GLU A 14 2.60 -12.69 -12.51
N VAL A 15 1.45 -12.08 -12.25
CA VAL A 15 1.20 -11.26 -11.06
C VAL A 15 1.21 -12.12 -9.80
N ASP A 16 0.68 -13.35 -9.87
CA ASP A 16 0.75 -14.30 -8.75
C ASP A 16 2.20 -14.64 -8.38
N ARG A 17 3.07 -14.84 -9.37
CA ARG A 17 4.51 -15.06 -9.13
C ARG A 17 5.18 -13.83 -8.51
N TRP A 18 4.79 -12.61 -8.89
CA TRP A 18 5.29 -11.40 -8.24
C TRP A 18 4.86 -11.31 -6.78
N TRP A 19 3.63 -11.72 -6.47
CA TRP A 19 3.16 -11.79 -5.10
C TRP A 19 3.92 -12.82 -4.26
N GLU A 20 4.09 -14.04 -4.76
CA GLU A 20 4.88 -15.08 -4.10
C GLU A 20 6.31 -14.61 -3.82
N GLN A 21 6.92 -13.92 -4.80
CA GLN A 21 8.24 -13.33 -4.65
C GLN A 21 8.27 -12.24 -3.57
N ALA A 22 7.33 -11.30 -3.59
CA ALA A 22 7.26 -10.20 -2.62
C ALA A 22 7.02 -10.71 -1.20
N GLU A 23 6.09 -11.66 -1.02
CA GLU A 23 5.80 -12.29 0.27
C GLU A 23 7.03 -13.02 0.81
N ARG A 24 7.74 -13.77 -0.04
CA ARG A 24 9.00 -14.42 0.35
C ARG A 24 10.05 -13.42 0.81
N GLN A 25 10.22 -12.31 0.09
CA GLN A 25 11.18 -11.26 0.45
C GLN A 25 10.84 -10.58 1.78
N VAL A 26 9.55 -10.38 2.08
CA VAL A 26 9.13 -9.83 3.39
C VAL A 26 9.48 -10.80 4.52
N LEU A 27 9.33 -12.13 4.32
CA LEU A 27 9.73 -13.12 5.32
C LEU A 27 11.24 -13.18 5.53
N GLU A 28 12.00 -13.14 4.44
CA GLU A 28 13.47 -13.10 4.49
C GLU A 28 13.95 -11.86 5.26
N PHE A 29 13.30 -10.71 5.04
CA PHE A 29 13.62 -9.46 5.74
C PHE A 29 13.23 -9.50 7.22
N ASP A 30 12.03 -9.99 7.56
CA ASP A 30 11.60 -10.16 8.96
C ASP A 30 12.55 -11.11 9.72
N ALA A 31 12.93 -12.23 9.11
CA ALA A 31 13.90 -13.17 9.69
C ALA A 31 15.26 -12.51 9.95
N ALA A 32 15.75 -11.69 9.01
CA ALA A 32 16.99 -10.94 9.18
C ALA A 32 16.90 -9.91 10.32
N CYS A 33 15.78 -9.18 10.44
CA CYS A 33 15.54 -8.27 11.56
C CYS A 33 15.54 -9.02 12.91
N ARG A 34 14.82 -10.14 13.02
CA ARG A 34 14.78 -10.92 14.26
C ARG A 34 16.16 -11.46 14.62
N GLY A 35 16.92 -11.93 13.64
CA GLY A 35 18.29 -12.40 13.81
C GLY A 35 19.25 -11.33 14.34
N SER A 36 18.96 -10.05 14.11
CA SER A 36 19.74 -8.92 14.63
C SER A 36 19.17 -8.29 15.91
N GLY A 37 18.09 -8.87 16.48
CA GLY A 37 17.40 -8.31 17.65
C GLY A 37 16.51 -7.10 17.33
N ALA A 38 16.25 -6.82 16.06
CA ALA A 38 15.33 -5.79 15.62
C ALA A 38 13.92 -6.37 15.37
N ARG A 39 12.90 -5.48 15.40
CA ARG A 39 11.54 -5.81 14.98
C ARG A 39 11.28 -5.27 13.57
N CYS A 40 10.74 -6.11 12.70
CA CYS A 40 10.26 -5.68 11.39
C CYS A 40 8.84 -5.12 11.48
N VAL A 41 8.59 -4.01 10.79
CA VAL A 41 7.26 -3.42 10.61
C VAL A 41 7.06 -3.19 9.11
N LEU A 42 5.98 -3.73 8.55
CA LEU A 42 5.63 -3.58 7.15
C LEU A 42 4.77 -2.32 6.94
N LEU A 43 5.28 -1.34 6.21
CA LEU A 43 4.49 -0.21 5.71
C LEU A 43 3.96 -0.54 4.31
N ILE A 44 2.65 -0.71 4.17
CA ILE A 44 2.01 -0.87 2.86
C ILE A 44 1.86 0.52 2.25
N ALA A 45 2.69 0.86 1.27
CA ALA A 45 2.57 2.12 0.56
C ALA A 45 1.50 2.02 -0.53
N PRO A 46 0.31 2.67 -0.37
CA PRO A 46 -0.66 2.70 -1.45
C PRO A 46 -0.11 3.48 -2.65
N SER A 47 -0.73 3.30 -3.80
CA SER A 47 -0.47 4.10 -4.99
C SER A 47 -1.49 5.23 -5.15
N GLU A 48 -1.17 6.21 -5.98
CA GLU A 48 -2.06 7.35 -6.25
C GLU A 48 -3.46 6.91 -6.73
N ILE A 49 -3.55 5.89 -7.58
CA ILE A 49 -4.82 5.36 -8.09
C ILE A 49 -5.73 4.79 -6.98
N GLN A 50 -5.16 4.37 -5.85
CA GLN A 50 -5.95 3.91 -4.71
C GLN A 50 -6.48 5.08 -3.88
N VAL A 51 -5.85 6.26 -3.95
CA VAL A 51 -6.13 7.43 -3.10
C VAL A 51 -6.96 8.49 -3.83
N ASP A 52 -6.66 8.75 -5.10
CA ASP A 52 -7.26 9.82 -5.89
C ASP A 52 -8.33 9.27 -6.85
N PRO A 53 -9.63 9.58 -6.60
CA PRO A 53 -10.72 9.08 -7.43
C PRO A 53 -10.69 9.63 -8.86
N VAL A 54 -10.11 10.82 -9.09
CA VAL A 54 -9.98 11.39 -10.44
C VAL A 54 -8.93 10.60 -11.23
N VAL A 55 -7.81 10.26 -10.59
CA VAL A 55 -6.79 9.40 -11.20
C VAL A 55 -7.37 8.02 -11.50
N GLN A 56 -8.10 7.44 -10.54
CA GLN A 56 -8.78 6.16 -10.74
C GLN A 56 -9.75 6.19 -11.93
N GLU A 57 -10.60 7.20 -12.04
CA GLU A 57 -11.53 7.33 -13.15
C GLU A 57 -10.80 7.46 -14.50
N LEU A 58 -9.75 8.28 -14.56
CA LEU A 58 -8.95 8.46 -15.77
C LEU A 58 -8.23 7.18 -16.19
N THR A 59 -7.76 6.39 -15.24
CA THR A 59 -7.15 5.09 -15.51
C THR A 59 -8.18 4.09 -16.02
N LEU A 60 -9.34 4.01 -15.38
CA LEU A 60 -10.43 3.11 -15.80
C LEU A 60 -10.94 3.43 -17.20
N LYS A 61 -11.00 4.72 -17.60
CA LYS A 61 -11.35 5.11 -18.98
C LYS A 61 -10.37 4.59 -20.04
N ARG A 62 -9.14 4.25 -19.64
CA ARG A 62 -8.07 3.77 -20.51
C ARG A 62 -7.76 2.29 -20.29
N ALA A 63 -8.50 1.64 -19.39
CA ALA A 63 -8.26 0.27 -19.00
C ALA A 63 -8.72 -0.71 -20.10
N PRO A 64 -8.02 -1.84 -20.29
CA PRO A 64 -8.40 -2.85 -21.27
C PRO A 64 -9.61 -3.70 -20.84
N LEU A 65 -10.01 -3.63 -19.57
CA LEU A 65 -11.12 -4.38 -18.99
C LEU A 65 -12.18 -3.41 -18.42
N PRO A 66 -13.43 -3.86 -18.25
CA PRO A 66 -14.46 -3.06 -17.59
C PRO A 66 -14.10 -2.76 -16.13
N ALA A 67 -14.67 -1.70 -15.56
CA ALA A 67 -14.33 -1.21 -14.21
C ALA A 67 -14.54 -2.27 -13.12
N GLU A 68 -15.55 -3.10 -13.27
CA GLU A 68 -15.92 -4.17 -12.35
C GLU A 68 -14.90 -5.32 -12.32
N ALA A 69 -14.01 -5.39 -13.31
CA ALA A 69 -12.90 -6.34 -13.32
C ALA A 69 -11.74 -5.92 -12.40
N TYR A 70 -11.83 -4.73 -11.77
CA TYR A 70 -10.79 -4.19 -10.90
C TYR A 70 -11.21 -4.12 -9.43
N ASP A 71 -10.34 -4.58 -8.54
CA ASP A 71 -10.39 -4.38 -7.09
C ASP A 71 -9.12 -3.64 -6.64
N PHE A 72 -9.21 -2.31 -6.54
CA PHE A 72 -8.10 -1.46 -6.10
C PHE A 72 -7.72 -1.64 -4.63
N ALA A 73 -8.56 -2.30 -3.83
CA ALA A 73 -8.27 -2.65 -2.45
C ALA A 73 -7.58 -4.02 -2.32
N ALA A 74 -7.61 -4.86 -3.36
CA ALA A 74 -7.06 -6.22 -3.31
C ALA A 74 -5.59 -6.28 -2.87
N PRO A 75 -4.66 -5.45 -3.39
CA PRO A 75 -3.25 -5.53 -3.01
C PRO A 75 -3.02 -5.21 -1.53
N SER A 76 -3.66 -4.15 -1.06
CA SER A 76 -3.68 -3.70 0.34
C SER A 76 -4.21 -4.79 1.27
N ARG A 77 -5.38 -5.35 0.94
CA ARG A 77 -6.01 -6.45 1.69
C ARG A 77 -5.13 -7.70 1.74
N ARG A 78 -4.49 -8.07 0.62
CA ARG A 78 -3.58 -9.23 0.54
C ARG A 78 -2.39 -9.07 1.48
N LEU A 79 -1.69 -7.94 1.41
CA LEU A 79 -0.51 -7.67 2.24
C LEU A 79 -0.85 -7.60 3.74
N ARG A 80 -2.00 -7.03 4.09
CA ARG A 80 -2.49 -7.04 5.48
C ARG A 80 -2.76 -8.44 6.00
N ALA A 81 -3.52 -9.23 5.26
CA ALA A 81 -3.83 -10.60 5.65
C ALA A 81 -2.56 -11.45 5.76
N PHE A 82 -1.62 -11.26 4.84
CA PHE A 82 -0.30 -11.89 4.88
C PHE A 82 0.50 -11.52 6.14
N ALA A 83 0.58 -10.22 6.46
CA ALA A 83 1.31 -9.74 7.63
C ALA A 83 0.68 -10.25 8.94
N GLU A 84 -0.65 -10.17 9.04
CA GLU A 84 -1.43 -10.67 10.18
C GLU A 84 -1.19 -12.17 10.41
N ALA A 85 -1.28 -13.00 9.35
CA ALA A 85 -1.07 -14.44 9.43
C ALA A 85 0.35 -14.83 9.88
N ARG A 86 1.32 -13.92 9.80
CA ARG A 86 2.72 -14.13 10.18
C ARG A 86 3.15 -13.36 11.42
N GLY A 87 2.21 -12.63 12.05
CA GLY A 87 2.51 -11.80 13.22
C GLY A 87 3.49 -10.68 12.92
N ILE A 88 3.52 -10.17 11.68
CA ILE A 88 4.33 -9.02 11.28
C ILE A 88 3.50 -7.77 11.52
N ALA A 89 4.01 -6.84 12.32
CA ALA A 89 3.34 -5.56 12.53
C ALA A 89 3.20 -4.82 11.19
N CYS A 90 2.01 -4.27 10.92
CA CYS A 90 1.69 -3.68 9.62
C CYS A 90 1.07 -2.30 9.79
N ILE A 91 1.46 -1.35 8.94
CA ILE A 91 0.95 0.01 8.86
C ILE A 91 0.36 0.21 7.47
N GLU A 92 -0.87 0.66 7.38
CA GLU A 92 -1.60 0.88 6.12
C GLU A 92 -2.25 2.29 6.12
N PRO A 93 -1.63 3.29 5.49
CA PRO A 93 -2.10 4.67 5.53
C PRO A 93 -3.18 5.00 4.47
N LEU A 94 -3.73 4.00 3.76
CA LEU A 94 -4.63 4.21 2.63
C LEU A 94 -5.85 5.06 3.00
N ASP A 95 -6.57 4.69 4.06
CA ASP A 95 -7.76 5.41 4.48
C ASP A 95 -7.42 6.79 5.06
N ALA A 96 -6.29 6.92 5.76
CA ALA A 96 -5.79 8.20 6.25
C ALA A 96 -5.47 9.17 5.11
N LEU A 97 -4.84 8.69 4.03
CA LEU A 97 -4.55 9.50 2.84
C LEU A 97 -5.83 9.93 2.12
N ARG A 98 -6.80 9.02 1.97
CA ARG A 98 -8.12 9.33 1.38
C ARG A 98 -8.85 10.41 2.18
N ALA A 99 -8.92 10.24 3.50
CA ALA A 99 -9.59 11.19 4.39
C ALA A 99 -8.89 12.56 4.38
N ALA A 100 -7.55 12.59 4.38
CA ALA A 100 -6.78 13.83 4.31
C ALA A 100 -7.01 14.57 2.98
N GLN A 101 -7.07 13.85 1.86
CA GLN A 101 -7.38 14.45 0.57
C GLN A 101 -8.78 15.03 0.52
N GLN A 102 -9.78 14.28 0.98
CA GLN A 102 -11.18 14.70 0.99
C GLN A 102 -11.40 15.94 1.87
N SER A 103 -10.76 15.99 3.05
CA SER A 103 -10.95 17.09 4.01
C SER A 103 -10.18 18.36 3.67
N SER A 104 -8.97 18.24 3.09
CA SER A 104 -8.12 19.41 2.78
C SER A 104 -8.21 19.90 1.34
N GLY A 105 -8.67 19.06 0.41
CA GLY A 105 -8.58 19.31 -1.04
C GLY A 105 -7.16 19.27 -1.61
N LEU A 106 -6.13 19.02 -0.78
CA LEU A 106 -4.74 18.92 -1.22
C LEU A 106 -4.44 17.51 -1.72
N ARG A 107 -3.71 17.42 -2.84
CA ARG A 107 -3.25 16.14 -3.38
C ARG A 107 -2.23 15.49 -2.45
N GLN A 108 -2.39 14.19 -2.21
CA GLN A 108 -1.47 13.41 -1.38
C GLN A 108 -0.30 12.81 -2.17
N TYR A 109 -0.34 12.92 -3.50
CA TYR A 109 0.73 12.50 -4.41
C TYR A 109 1.18 13.66 -5.28
N ILE A 110 2.45 13.61 -5.68
CA ILE A 110 2.98 14.49 -6.71
C ILE A 110 2.43 14.01 -8.07
N PRO A 111 1.77 14.88 -8.86
CA PRO A 111 1.18 14.45 -10.13
C PRO A 111 2.21 13.79 -11.05
N ASN A 112 1.86 12.62 -11.61
CA ASN A 112 2.68 11.85 -12.56
C ASN A 112 4.03 11.34 -12.01
N ASN A 113 4.23 11.35 -10.69
CA ASN A 113 5.54 11.10 -10.09
C ASN A 113 5.55 9.86 -9.17
N GLY A 114 4.39 9.34 -8.76
CA GLY A 114 4.27 8.12 -7.94
C GLY A 114 4.68 8.27 -6.48
N HIS A 115 5.35 9.38 -6.11
CA HIS A 115 5.71 9.70 -4.74
C HIS A 115 4.61 10.51 -4.05
N TRP A 116 4.53 10.37 -2.73
CA TRP A 116 3.71 11.24 -1.89
C TRP A 116 4.14 12.70 -2.02
N SER A 117 3.17 13.60 -1.96
CA SER A 117 3.40 15.05 -1.84
C SER A 117 3.89 15.39 -0.42
N VAL A 118 4.23 16.65 -0.16
CA VAL A 118 4.54 17.11 1.21
C VAL A 118 3.36 16.84 2.16
N PRO A 119 2.10 17.19 1.82
CA PRO A 119 0.93 16.77 2.60
C PRO A 119 0.82 15.26 2.80
N GLY A 120 1.03 14.46 1.74
CA GLY A 120 0.95 13.00 1.82
C GLY A 120 2.00 12.40 2.76
N ASN A 121 3.25 12.85 2.66
CA ASN A 121 4.31 12.45 3.58
C ASN A 121 3.96 12.80 5.04
N ALA A 122 3.36 13.97 5.27
CA ALA A 122 2.93 14.36 6.62
C ALA A 122 1.84 13.44 7.18
N VAL A 123 0.91 12.96 6.35
CA VAL A 123 -0.09 11.96 6.75
C VAL A 123 0.59 10.64 7.12
N VAL A 124 1.42 10.09 6.23
CA VAL A 124 2.09 8.81 6.47
C VAL A 124 2.99 8.86 7.69
N ALA A 125 3.73 9.95 7.89
CA ALA A 125 4.58 10.14 9.06
C ALA A 125 3.79 10.08 10.37
N ARG A 126 2.57 10.65 10.42
CA ARG A 126 1.69 10.56 11.59
C ARG A 126 1.22 9.12 11.84
N GLU A 127 0.79 8.41 10.80
CA GLU A 127 0.36 7.01 10.91
C GLU A 127 1.50 6.12 11.40
N VAL A 128 2.71 6.33 10.88
CA VAL A 128 3.92 5.62 11.32
C VAL A 128 4.24 5.93 12.77
N ALA A 129 4.30 7.21 13.15
CA ALA A 129 4.60 7.60 14.53
C ALA A 129 3.57 7.03 15.53
N ALA A 130 2.28 7.11 15.21
CA ALA A 130 1.21 6.57 16.03
C ALA A 130 1.30 5.04 16.19
N SER A 131 1.65 4.33 15.11
CA SER A 131 1.76 2.86 15.13
C SER A 131 3.02 2.37 15.85
N LEU A 132 4.11 3.14 15.82
CA LEU A 132 5.36 2.78 16.48
C LEU A 132 5.41 3.18 17.96
N ALA A 133 4.63 4.18 18.39
CA ALA A 133 4.66 4.65 19.78
C ALA A 133 4.40 3.55 20.84
N PRO A 134 3.40 2.65 20.67
CA PRO A 134 3.20 1.53 21.61
C PRO A 134 4.31 0.48 21.56
N LEU A 135 5.06 0.43 20.45
CA LEU A 135 6.14 -0.53 20.28
C LEU A 135 7.42 -0.05 20.99
N GLY A 136 7.61 1.26 21.15
CA GLY A 136 8.81 1.87 21.74
C GLY A 136 9.02 1.67 23.25
N GLY A 137 8.15 0.92 23.94
CA GLY A 137 8.32 0.58 25.35
C GLY A 137 9.09 -0.71 25.55
N SER A 138 10.31 -0.61 26.08
CA SER A 138 11.04 -1.69 26.78
C SER A 138 11.81 -1.06 27.93
#